data_AF-A0A8T9BIW1-F1
#
_entry.id   AF-A0A8T9BIW1-F1
#
_cell.length_a   1.000
_cell.length_b   1.000
_cell.length_c   1.000
_cell.angle_alpha   90.00
_cell.angle_beta   90.00
_cell.angle_gamma   90.00
#
_symmetry.space_group_name_H-M   'P 1'
#
loop_
_entity.id
_entity.type
_entity.pdbx_description
1 polymer ?
#
loop_
_entity_poly.entity_id
_entity_poly.type
_entity_poly.pdbx_seq_one_letter_code
_entity_poly.pdbx_strand_id
1 'polypeptide(L)'
;MAVNGNNHESYLAKIIELLPTSCFTTPSKQGSMALMQAIDFHDISVATALLAAYPELAETPFRDPLDGKFIYPIHFASQIASHRDADDALDIVKALMRLDSKQSSVRDSQGRTPLHFAVTGSNSSDRATKWLIENGGSVNAITSDTCMNLLLDAGADIDQQDKLGCTLGHIAALAGQEHLVKAVIDRRAKIHIKDNSGRTMLHCAVTKRSPSIVSMLLKAGLDINAQTLEGITPLHLAVQLYRSDILRLLIDQGADMSVRNGLDFTSLHQRVFTGDEITLRPLLDLIKARKSSLIHARDSKQRTSLHIAAILARSSAAAHLLSYGADPGSTDEDGNTPLHLVIASSNEDIQRSPGDRIEFCRSTCEYLSTQNPESSPAPELLIKTKTDQHPRTSHTQETTYC
;
A
#
# COMPACT_ATOMS: atom_id res chain seq x y z
N MET A 1 15.02 -39.24 -5.40
CA MET A 1 14.20 -40.17 -4.60
C MET A 1 14.99 -40.50 -3.34
N ALA A 2 14.33 -40.40 -2.19
CA ALA A 2 14.90 -40.35 -0.85
C ALA A 2 15.98 -41.41 -0.58
N VAL A 3 17.09 -41.01 0.04
CA VAL A 3 17.99 -41.94 0.73
C VAL A 3 18.24 -41.40 2.14
N ASN A 4 17.84 -42.20 3.11
CA ASN A 4 17.96 -41.93 4.54
C ASN A 4 19.44 -41.71 4.96
N GLY A 5 19.69 -40.58 5.61
CA GLY A 5 20.50 -40.42 6.83
C GLY A 5 22.01 -40.68 6.78
N ASN A 6 22.48 -41.82 6.29
CA ASN A 6 23.83 -42.32 6.62
C ASN A 6 24.75 -42.61 5.43
N ASN A 7 24.30 -42.40 4.18
CA ASN A 7 25.10 -42.70 2.97
C ASN A 7 25.43 -41.46 2.11
N HIS A 8 25.09 -40.25 2.56
CA HIS A 8 25.26 -39.01 1.78
C HIS A 8 26.72 -38.57 1.65
N GLU A 9 27.53 -38.70 2.72
CA GLU A 9 28.98 -38.40 2.68
C GLU A 9 29.69 -39.21 1.60
N SER A 10 29.36 -40.49 1.46
CA SER A 10 29.94 -41.37 0.43
C SER A 10 29.50 -41.03 -0.99
N TYR A 11 28.27 -40.57 -1.19
CA TYR A 11 27.71 -40.31 -2.52
C TYR A 11 28.15 -38.95 -3.05
N LEU A 12 28.17 -37.93 -2.19
CA LEU A 12 28.62 -36.59 -2.55
C LEU A 12 30.16 -36.51 -2.61
N ALA A 13 30.90 -37.22 -1.75
CA ALA A 13 32.35 -37.38 -1.93
C ALA A 13 32.68 -38.07 -3.26
N LYS A 14 31.92 -39.08 -3.67
CA LYS A 14 32.05 -39.70 -5.00
C LYS A 14 31.67 -38.76 -6.14
N ILE A 15 30.69 -37.88 -5.96
CA ILE A 15 30.36 -36.85 -6.97
C ILE A 15 31.51 -35.83 -7.08
N ILE A 16 32.14 -35.45 -5.97
CA ILE A 16 33.33 -34.60 -5.95
C ILE A 16 34.53 -35.31 -6.62
N GLU A 17 34.67 -36.63 -6.44
CA GLU A 17 35.73 -37.45 -7.04
C GLU A 17 35.50 -37.78 -8.53
N LEU A 18 34.24 -37.85 -8.97
CA LEU A 18 33.83 -38.22 -10.33
C LEU A 18 33.58 -37.03 -11.26
N LEU A 19 33.47 -35.81 -10.74
CA LEU A 19 33.33 -34.62 -11.57
C LEU A 19 34.71 -34.15 -12.04
N PRO A 20 34.99 -34.16 -13.35
CA PRO A 20 36.30 -33.77 -13.85
C PRO A 20 36.61 -32.32 -13.44
N THR A 21 37.86 -32.07 -13.10
CA THR A 21 38.40 -30.75 -12.69
C THR A 21 38.07 -29.63 -13.71
N SER A 22 37.74 -29.98 -14.95
CA SER A 22 37.29 -29.07 -16.01
C SER A 22 35.82 -28.63 -15.94
N CYS A 23 34.99 -29.22 -15.09
CA CYS A 23 33.60 -28.78 -14.85
C CYS A 23 33.51 -27.59 -13.88
N PHE A 24 34.62 -27.23 -13.21
CA PHE A 24 34.68 -26.15 -12.22
C PHE A 24 35.60 -24.98 -12.62
N THR A 25 36.21 -25.02 -13.82
CA THR A 25 37.15 -23.98 -14.29
C THR A 25 36.49 -22.68 -14.75
N THR A 26 35.17 -22.56 -14.60
CA THR A 26 34.37 -21.33 -14.67
C THR A 26 33.19 -21.53 -13.72
N PRO A 27 32.50 -20.49 -13.21
CA PRO A 27 31.43 -20.62 -12.22
C PRO A 27 30.27 -21.43 -12.81
N SER A 28 30.37 -22.75 -12.74
CA SER A 28 29.46 -23.65 -13.43
C SER A 28 28.23 -23.80 -12.56
N LYS A 29 27.06 -23.74 -13.20
CA LYS A 29 25.76 -23.95 -12.55
C LYS A 29 25.74 -25.19 -11.64
N GLN A 30 26.56 -26.19 -11.93
CA GLN A 30 26.65 -27.43 -11.17
C GLN A 30 27.36 -27.26 -9.82
N GLY A 31 28.45 -26.50 -9.74
CA GLY A 31 29.16 -26.27 -8.48
C GLY A 31 28.36 -25.42 -7.49
N SER A 32 27.79 -24.32 -7.97
CA SER A 32 26.91 -23.49 -7.14
C SER A 32 25.66 -24.25 -6.70
N MET A 33 25.11 -25.14 -7.54
CA MET A 33 23.95 -25.97 -7.19
C MET A 33 24.28 -27.09 -6.21
N ALA A 34 25.48 -27.69 -6.29
CA ALA A 34 25.96 -28.67 -5.31
C ALA A 34 26.17 -28.02 -3.93
N LEU A 35 26.81 -26.85 -3.87
CA LEU A 35 26.99 -26.10 -2.63
C LEU A 35 25.63 -25.71 -2.02
N MET A 36 24.70 -25.27 -2.87
CA MET A 36 23.34 -24.91 -2.46
C MET A 36 22.58 -26.10 -1.87
N GLN A 37 22.64 -27.27 -2.52
CA GLN A 37 22.04 -28.50 -1.99
C GLN A 37 22.67 -28.89 -0.65
N ALA A 38 23.99 -28.79 -0.51
CA ALA A 38 24.66 -29.05 0.76
C ALA A 38 24.16 -28.11 1.88
N ILE A 39 23.95 -26.82 1.57
CA ILE A 39 23.37 -25.86 2.51
C ILE A 39 21.91 -26.21 2.86
N ASP A 40 21.09 -26.55 1.87
CA ASP A 40 19.67 -26.89 2.03
C ASP A 40 19.48 -28.18 2.87
N PHE A 41 20.39 -29.15 2.71
CA PHE A 41 20.40 -30.38 3.50
C PHE A 41 21.17 -30.28 4.82
N HIS A 42 21.69 -29.09 5.17
CA HIS A 42 22.49 -28.86 6.39
C HIS A 42 23.78 -29.71 6.47
N ASP A 43 24.35 -30.12 5.33
CA ASP A 43 25.55 -30.96 5.26
C ASP A 43 26.82 -30.11 5.30
N ILE A 44 27.30 -29.83 6.51
CA ILE A 44 28.51 -29.03 6.73
C ILE A 44 29.77 -29.67 6.15
N SER A 45 29.89 -30.99 6.20
CA SER A 45 31.07 -31.73 5.71
C SER A 45 31.22 -31.50 4.21
N VAL A 46 30.13 -31.68 3.46
CA VAL A 46 30.14 -31.46 2.00
C VAL A 46 30.30 -29.98 1.67
N ALA A 47 29.60 -29.08 2.37
CA ALA A 47 29.71 -27.64 2.12
C ALA A 47 31.14 -27.13 2.35
N THR A 48 31.78 -27.51 3.44
CA THR A 48 33.16 -27.11 3.76
C THR A 48 34.19 -27.76 2.84
N ALA A 49 34.00 -29.02 2.44
CA ALA A 49 34.86 -29.68 1.45
C ALA A 49 34.79 -29.00 0.07
N LEU A 50 33.58 -28.64 -0.39
CA LEU A 50 33.38 -27.90 -1.64
C LEU A 50 34.03 -26.51 -1.58
N LEU A 51 33.85 -25.79 -0.48
CA LEU A 51 34.45 -24.47 -0.29
C LEU A 51 35.98 -24.52 -0.12
N ALA A 52 36.53 -25.59 0.44
CA ALA A 52 37.97 -25.79 0.56
C ALA A 52 38.60 -26.14 -0.80
N ALA A 53 37.91 -26.93 -1.63
CA ALA A 53 38.35 -27.28 -2.97
C ALA A 53 38.18 -26.12 -3.97
N TYR A 54 37.12 -25.34 -3.83
CA TYR A 54 36.71 -24.27 -4.76
C TYR A 54 36.25 -23.01 -3.99
N PRO A 55 37.17 -22.21 -3.43
CA PRO A 55 36.84 -21.03 -2.65
C PRO A 55 36.00 -19.99 -3.42
N GLU A 56 36.20 -19.90 -4.73
CA GLU A 56 35.45 -19.01 -5.63
C GLU A 56 33.93 -19.24 -5.55
N LEU A 57 33.47 -20.45 -5.19
CA LEU A 57 32.04 -20.73 -5.07
C LEU A 57 31.36 -19.82 -4.05
N ALA A 58 32.07 -19.38 -3.00
CA ALA A 58 31.54 -18.48 -1.99
C ALA A 58 31.14 -17.11 -2.57
N GLU A 59 31.83 -16.68 -3.64
CA GLU A 59 31.58 -15.42 -4.36
C GLU A 59 30.72 -15.62 -5.62
N THR A 60 30.26 -16.84 -5.90
CA THR A 60 29.37 -17.10 -7.06
C THR A 60 27.90 -16.91 -6.69
N PRO A 61 27.20 -15.91 -7.27
CA PRO A 61 25.77 -15.78 -7.06
C PRO A 61 24.99 -16.85 -7.84
N PHE A 62 23.92 -17.37 -7.24
CA PHE A 62 22.99 -18.31 -7.85
C PHE A 62 21.55 -17.80 -7.74
N ARG A 63 20.62 -18.45 -8.44
CA ARG A 63 19.19 -18.11 -8.37
C ARG A 63 18.55 -18.78 -7.15
N ASP A 64 17.99 -17.97 -6.27
CA ASP A 64 17.16 -18.40 -5.15
C ASP A 64 15.97 -19.24 -5.67
N PRO A 65 15.63 -20.42 -5.10
CA PRO A 65 14.51 -21.23 -5.55
C PRO A 65 13.16 -20.60 -5.22
N LEU A 66 13.11 -19.72 -4.21
CA LEU A 66 11.88 -19.14 -3.69
C LEU A 66 11.43 -17.94 -4.54
N ASP A 67 12.37 -17.04 -4.86
CA ASP A 67 12.05 -15.78 -5.55
C ASP A 67 12.76 -15.61 -6.91
N GLY A 68 13.60 -16.56 -7.32
CA GLY A 68 14.29 -16.58 -8.61
C GLY A 68 15.40 -15.54 -8.77
N LYS A 69 15.73 -14.80 -7.71
CA LYS A 69 16.70 -13.69 -7.72
C LYS A 69 18.11 -14.18 -7.47
N PHE A 70 19.09 -13.38 -7.89
CA PHE A 70 20.49 -13.68 -7.65
C PHE A 70 20.87 -13.37 -6.20
N ILE A 71 21.29 -14.41 -5.48
CA ILE A 71 21.77 -14.38 -4.10
C ILE A 71 23.11 -15.13 -4.00
N TYR A 72 23.89 -14.85 -2.96
CA TYR A 72 25.16 -15.54 -2.68
C TYR A 72 24.96 -16.69 -1.68
N PRO A 73 25.86 -17.68 -1.61
CA PRO A 73 25.78 -18.79 -0.65
C PRO A 73 25.58 -18.34 0.79
N ILE A 74 26.23 -17.26 1.21
CA ILE A 74 26.07 -16.74 2.57
C ILE A 74 24.67 -16.20 2.86
N HIS A 75 23.95 -15.64 1.86
CA HIS A 75 22.57 -15.19 2.04
C HIS A 75 21.65 -16.38 2.28
N PHE A 76 21.78 -17.41 1.45
CA PHE A 76 20.98 -18.64 1.56
C PHE A 76 21.28 -19.38 2.86
N ALA A 77 22.56 -19.57 3.20
CA ALA A 77 22.96 -20.18 4.46
C ALA A 77 22.45 -19.38 5.68
N SER A 78 22.46 -18.05 5.62
CA SER A 78 21.90 -17.19 6.68
C SER A 78 20.39 -17.35 6.81
N GLN A 79 19.66 -17.49 5.70
CA GLN A 79 18.23 -17.78 5.71
C GLN A 79 17.95 -19.14 6.34
N ILE A 80 18.69 -20.19 5.94
CA ILE A 80 18.49 -21.54 6.48
C ILE A 80 18.84 -21.59 7.98
N ALA A 81 19.92 -20.91 8.39
CA ALA A 81 20.36 -20.80 9.79
C ALA A 81 19.36 -20.06 10.71
N SER A 82 18.35 -19.39 10.14
CA SER A 82 17.27 -18.78 10.91
C SER A 82 16.23 -19.78 11.44
N HIS A 83 16.21 -21.02 10.92
CA HIS A 83 15.29 -22.07 11.37
C HIS A 83 15.77 -22.70 12.69
N ARG A 84 14.82 -23.09 13.56
CA ARG A 84 15.10 -23.53 14.95
C ARG A 84 16.06 -24.72 15.09
N ASP A 85 16.13 -25.60 14.10
CA ASP A 85 16.89 -26.86 14.15
C ASP A 85 18.14 -26.84 13.26
N ALA A 86 18.59 -25.65 12.85
CA ALA A 86 19.61 -25.45 11.83
C ALA A 86 21.00 -25.05 12.40
N ASP A 87 21.41 -25.61 13.53
CA ASP A 87 22.72 -25.28 14.15
C ASP A 87 23.89 -25.54 13.18
N ASP A 88 23.80 -26.62 12.38
CA ASP A 88 24.80 -26.95 11.35
C ASP A 88 24.86 -25.90 10.22
N ALA A 89 23.74 -25.25 9.90
CA ALA A 89 23.72 -24.19 8.89
C ALA A 89 24.39 -22.90 9.38
N LEU A 90 24.32 -22.61 10.68
CA LEU A 90 25.09 -21.51 11.26
C LEU A 90 26.60 -21.77 11.17
N ASP A 91 27.02 -23.01 11.31
CA ASP A 91 28.44 -23.36 11.15
C ASP A 91 28.90 -23.25 9.69
N ILE A 92 28.02 -23.47 8.71
CA ILE A 92 28.29 -23.13 7.30
C ILE A 92 28.44 -21.62 7.11
N VAL A 93 27.58 -20.80 7.74
CA VAL A 93 27.73 -19.32 7.72
C VAL A 93 29.08 -18.89 8.30
N LYS A 94 29.51 -19.51 9.41
CA LYS A 94 30.84 -19.28 9.99
C LYS A 94 31.96 -19.70 9.05
N ALA A 95 31.85 -20.84 8.38
CA ALA A 95 32.84 -21.31 7.43
C ALA A 95 32.99 -20.36 6.23
N LEU A 96 31.88 -19.89 5.68
CA LEU A 96 31.84 -18.90 4.60
C LEU A 96 32.53 -17.58 5.01
N MET A 97 32.24 -17.06 6.21
CA MET A 97 32.89 -15.85 6.72
C MET A 97 34.39 -16.00 7.03
N ARG A 98 34.86 -17.21 7.35
CA ARG A 98 36.30 -17.47 7.53
C ARG A 98 37.09 -17.40 6.23
N LEU A 99 36.44 -17.68 5.09
CA LEU A 99 37.06 -17.59 3.77
C LEU A 99 37.22 -16.14 3.34
N ASP A 100 36.17 -15.34 3.52
CA ASP A 100 36.24 -13.90 3.32
C ASP A 100 35.35 -13.16 4.32
N SER A 101 35.99 -12.39 5.20
CA SER A 101 35.35 -11.54 6.20
C SER A 101 34.40 -10.49 5.60
N LYS A 102 34.57 -10.09 4.33
CA LYS A 102 33.70 -9.12 3.67
C LYS A 102 32.31 -9.68 3.35
N GLN A 103 32.15 -11.01 3.41
CA GLN A 103 30.88 -11.68 3.13
C GLN A 103 29.74 -11.22 4.04
N SER A 104 30.01 -10.77 5.27
CA SER A 104 28.99 -10.22 6.19
C SER A 104 28.24 -9.00 5.63
N SER A 105 28.84 -8.31 4.66
CA SER A 105 28.32 -7.07 4.07
C SER A 105 27.97 -7.20 2.58
N VAL A 106 28.17 -8.37 1.98
CA VAL A 106 27.85 -8.62 0.56
C VAL A 106 26.36 -8.35 0.33
N ARG A 107 26.04 -7.76 -0.81
CA ARG A 107 24.68 -7.39 -1.18
C ARG A 107 24.19 -8.23 -2.34
N ASP A 108 22.97 -8.74 -2.21
CA ASP A 108 22.26 -9.37 -3.32
C ASP A 108 21.83 -8.33 -4.38
N SER A 109 21.16 -8.80 -5.44
CA SER A 109 20.64 -7.93 -6.52
C SER A 109 19.63 -6.86 -6.05
N GLN A 110 19.08 -6.96 -4.85
CA GLN A 110 18.14 -5.99 -4.26
C GLN A 110 18.82 -5.06 -3.24
N GLY A 111 20.08 -5.34 -2.88
CA GLY A 111 20.83 -4.60 -1.85
C GLY A 111 20.73 -5.22 -0.46
N ARG A 112 20.11 -6.40 -0.31
CA ARG A 112 19.96 -7.11 0.98
C ARG A 112 21.27 -7.77 1.36
N THR A 113 21.59 -7.76 2.65
CA THR A 113 22.78 -8.41 3.25
C THR A 113 22.43 -9.77 3.85
N PRO A 114 23.40 -10.62 4.23
CA PRO A 114 23.11 -11.91 4.86
C PRO A 114 22.28 -11.76 6.14
N LEU A 115 22.49 -10.66 6.88
CA LEU A 115 21.69 -10.34 8.06
C LEU A 115 20.20 -10.10 7.74
N HIS A 116 19.88 -9.54 6.56
CA HIS A 116 18.48 -9.42 6.13
C HIS A 116 17.83 -10.80 5.98
N PHE A 117 18.55 -11.75 5.38
CA PHE A 117 18.06 -13.11 5.17
C PHE A 117 17.90 -13.88 6.49
N ALA A 118 18.85 -13.73 7.41
CA ALA A 118 18.76 -14.31 8.76
C ALA A 118 17.53 -13.82 9.53
N VAL A 119 17.13 -12.56 9.35
CA VAL A 119 15.98 -11.97 10.04
C VAL A 119 14.65 -12.31 9.37
N THR A 120 14.59 -12.41 8.05
CA THR A 120 13.34 -12.67 7.32
C THR A 120 12.83 -14.11 7.42
N GLY A 121 13.67 -15.05 7.85
CA GLY A 121 13.27 -16.44 7.97
C GLY A 121 12.16 -16.63 9.02
N SER A 122 11.17 -17.43 8.67
CA SER A 122 9.88 -17.52 9.36
C SER A 122 9.94 -18.02 10.81
N ASN A 123 11.10 -18.52 11.27
CA ASN A 123 11.23 -19.26 12.52
C ASN A 123 12.35 -18.75 13.46
N SER A 124 12.52 -17.43 13.58
CA SER A 124 13.01 -16.72 14.79
C SER A 124 14.13 -17.40 15.60
N SER A 125 15.19 -17.90 14.96
CA SER A 125 16.44 -18.22 15.67
C SER A 125 17.28 -16.95 15.79
N ASP A 126 17.35 -16.40 17.00
CA ASP A 126 18.12 -15.20 17.31
C ASP A 126 19.63 -15.42 17.14
N ARG A 127 20.09 -16.68 17.07
CA ARG A 127 21.51 -17.07 17.10
C ARG A 127 22.26 -16.61 15.85
N ALA A 128 21.71 -16.88 14.66
CA ALA A 128 22.34 -16.47 13.40
C ALA A 128 22.39 -14.93 13.29
N THR A 129 21.29 -14.26 13.65
CA THR A 129 21.21 -12.80 13.73
C THR A 129 22.25 -12.23 14.70
N LYS A 130 22.31 -12.75 15.93
CA LYS A 130 23.26 -12.31 16.96
C LYS A 130 24.71 -12.49 16.52
N TRP A 131 25.05 -13.66 15.97
CA TRP A 131 26.40 -13.94 15.51
C TRP A 131 26.81 -13.03 14.35
N LEU A 132 25.93 -12.81 13.37
CA LEU A 132 26.21 -11.89 12.25
C LEU A 132 26.40 -10.45 12.72
N ILE A 133 25.64 -10.00 13.73
CA ILE A 133 25.84 -8.67 14.36
C ILE A 133 27.22 -8.58 15.02
N GLU A 134 27.59 -9.58 15.84
CA GLU A 134 28.90 -9.64 16.52
C GLU A 134 30.08 -9.63 15.53
N ASN A 135 29.85 -10.08 14.28
CA ASN A 135 30.87 -10.15 13.22
C ASN A 135 30.71 -9.06 12.14
N GLY A 136 30.11 -7.91 12.49
CA GLY A 136 30.10 -6.71 11.65
C GLY A 136 29.06 -6.68 10.53
N GLY A 137 27.99 -7.48 10.65
CA GLY A 137 26.85 -7.45 9.74
C GLY A 137 26.17 -6.08 9.72
N SER A 138 25.81 -5.58 8.54
CA SER A 138 25.08 -4.32 8.38
C SER A 138 23.65 -4.43 8.93
N VAL A 139 23.39 -3.77 10.06
CA VAL A 139 22.22 -3.93 10.94
C VAL A 139 20.88 -3.34 10.49
N ASN A 140 20.83 -2.63 9.35
CA ASN A 140 19.58 -2.00 8.90
C ASN A 140 18.69 -3.01 8.15
N ALA A 141 17.72 -3.64 8.83
CA ALA A 141 16.77 -4.60 8.24
C ALA A 141 15.36 -4.51 8.89
N ILE A 142 14.33 -5.04 8.21
CA ILE A 142 12.92 -5.11 8.68
C ILE A 142 12.74 -6.39 9.52
N THR A 143 12.19 -6.31 10.74
CA THR A 143 12.38 -7.37 11.75
C THR A 143 11.14 -7.76 12.57
N SER A 144 11.22 -8.93 13.21
CA SER A 144 10.40 -9.34 14.38
C SER A 144 10.76 -8.57 15.65
N ASP A 145 9.95 -8.66 16.71
CA ASP A 145 10.12 -7.91 17.96
C ASP A 145 11.48 -8.16 18.65
N THR A 146 11.94 -9.42 18.70
CA THR A 146 13.23 -9.79 19.34
C THR A 146 14.42 -9.28 18.52
N CYS A 147 14.39 -9.48 17.20
CA CYS A 147 15.47 -9.04 16.32
C CYS A 147 15.55 -7.52 16.21
N MET A 148 14.40 -6.80 16.30
CA MET A 148 14.38 -5.34 16.33
C MET A 148 15.23 -4.82 17.50
N ASN A 149 14.98 -5.33 18.70
CA ASN A 149 15.69 -4.89 19.90
C ASN A 149 17.19 -5.17 19.77
N LEU A 150 17.57 -6.36 19.31
CA LEU A 150 18.98 -6.73 19.10
C LEU A 150 19.70 -5.80 18.11
N LEU A 151 19.06 -5.48 16.98
CA LEU A 151 19.69 -4.62 15.96
C LEU A 151 19.81 -3.17 16.43
N LEU A 152 18.79 -2.64 17.11
CA LEU A 152 18.85 -1.29 17.64
C LEU A 152 19.87 -1.17 18.78
N ASP A 153 19.99 -2.19 19.64
CA ASP A 153 21.03 -2.23 20.69
C ASP A 153 22.43 -2.35 20.09
N ALA A 154 22.55 -2.95 18.90
CA ALA A 154 23.76 -2.99 18.09
C ALA A 154 24.03 -1.69 17.28
N GLY A 155 23.20 -0.66 17.46
CA GLY A 155 23.39 0.65 16.82
C GLY A 155 22.73 0.83 15.46
N ALA A 156 21.74 0.01 15.10
CA ALA A 156 20.92 0.27 13.91
C ALA A 156 20.22 1.63 14.00
N ASP A 157 20.24 2.38 12.91
CA ASP A 157 19.57 3.67 12.84
C ASP A 157 18.07 3.46 12.60
N ILE A 158 17.27 3.76 13.62
CA ILE A 158 15.81 3.64 13.61
C ILE A 158 15.14 4.59 12.61
N ASP A 159 15.81 5.69 12.26
CA ASP A 159 15.32 6.72 11.34
C ASP A 159 15.83 6.51 9.91
N GLN A 160 16.66 5.49 9.66
CA GLN A 160 17.18 5.20 8.33
C GLN A 160 16.02 4.95 7.36
N GLN A 161 16.04 5.69 6.26
CA GLN A 161 15.08 5.53 5.18
C GLN A 161 15.55 4.48 4.17
N ASP A 162 14.62 3.67 3.69
CA ASP A 162 14.83 2.78 2.55
C ASP A 162 14.80 3.54 1.20
N LYS A 163 14.87 2.81 0.08
CA LYS A 163 14.82 3.39 -1.28
C LYS A 163 13.51 4.14 -1.59
N LEU A 164 12.44 3.85 -0.85
CA LEU A 164 11.14 4.49 -0.98
C LEU A 164 10.95 5.64 0.01
N GLY A 165 11.98 5.96 0.81
CA GLY A 165 11.88 6.96 1.87
C GLY A 165 11.19 6.44 3.13
N CYS A 166 10.87 5.14 3.20
CA CYS A 166 10.19 4.56 4.35
C CYS A 166 11.17 4.34 5.50
N THR A 167 10.82 4.83 6.69
CA THR A 167 11.50 4.47 7.94
C THR A 167 10.92 3.16 8.51
N LEU A 168 11.57 2.59 9.54
CA LEU A 168 11.03 1.43 10.26
C LEU A 168 9.59 1.65 10.74
N GLY A 169 9.28 2.85 11.21
CA GLY A 169 7.94 3.22 11.64
C GLY A 169 6.88 3.19 10.53
N HIS A 170 7.23 3.60 9.30
CA HIS A 170 6.32 3.48 8.15
C HIS A 170 6.00 2.02 7.85
N ILE A 171 7.03 1.17 7.86
CA ILE A 171 6.92 -0.25 7.56
C ILE A 171 6.10 -0.95 8.65
N ALA A 172 6.36 -0.65 9.92
CA ALA A 172 5.61 -1.19 11.06
C ALA A 172 4.12 -0.80 10.99
N ALA A 173 3.82 0.47 10.69
CA ALA A 173 2.46 0.96 10.53
C ALA A 173 1.73 0.30 9.33
N LEU A 174 2.42 0.13 8.20
CA LEU A 174 1.88 -0.52 7.01
C LEU A 174 1.66 -2.03 7.22
N ALA A 175 2.53 -2.68 7.99
CA ALA A 175 2.39 -4.08 8.38
C ALA A 175 1.28 -4.30 9.42
N GLY A 176 0.92 -3.25 10.17
CA GLY A 176 -0.09 -3.31 11.22
C GLY A 176 0.45 -3.86 12.54
N GLN A 177 1.76 -3.78 12.74
CA GLN A 177 2.45 -4.33 13.92
C GLN A 177 2.44 -3.30 15.05
N GLU A 178 1.39 -3.32 15.86
CA GLU A 178 1.16 -2.34 16.93
C GLU A 178 2.32 -2.27 17.93
N HIS A 179 2.88 -3.43 18.31
CA HIS A 179 4.02 -3.50 19.23
C HIS A 179 5.27 -2.82 18.65
N LEU A 180 5.57 -3.03 17.37
CA LEU A 180 6.69 -2.37 16.69
C LEU A 180 6.47 -0.86 16.58
N VAL A 181 5.26 -0.40 16.24
CA VAL A 181 4.95 1.03 16.19
C VAL A 181 5.15 1.66 17.57
N LYS A 182 4.69 0.98 18.63
CA LYS A 182 4.89 1.44 20.01
C LYS A 182 6.38 1.53 20.35
N ALA A 183 7.16 0.50 20.04
CA ALA A 183 8.60 0.48 20.28
C ALA A 183 9.34 1.62 19.54
N VAL A 184 8.94 1.93 18.30
CA VAL A 184 9.47 3.05 17.52
C VAL A 184 9.19 4.40 18.20
N ILE A 185 7.97 4.59 18.72
CA ILE A 185 7.57 5.81 19.44
C ILE A 185 8.32 5.92 20.79
N ASP A 186 8.36 4.83 21.56
CA ASP A 186 8.99 4.80 22.89
C ASP A 186 10.50 5.08 22.81
N ARG A 187 11.15 4.64 21.72
CA ARG A 187 12.57 4.92 21.42
C ARG A 187 12.82 6.32 20.81
N ARG A 188 11.83 7.21 20.79
CA ARG A 188 11.92 8.60 20.29
C ARG A 188 12.41 8.73 18.85
N ALA A 189 12.03 7.79 17.98
CA ALA A 189 12.29 7.92 16.55
C ALA A 189 11.65 9.19 15.96
N LYS A 190 12.16 9.67 14.83
CA LYS A 190 11.60 10.83 14.10
C LYS A 190 10.32 10.42 13.37
N ILE A 191 9.22 10.48 14.10
CA ILE A 191 7.88 10.09 13.62
C ILE A 191 7.26 11.02 12.55
N HIS A 192 7.88 12.18 12.29
CA HIS A 192 7.41 13.17 11.31
C HIS A 192 8.05 13.02 9.92
N ILE A 193 8.95 12.06 9.73
CA ILE A 193 9.54 11.77 8.42
C ILE A 193 8.42 11.37 7.45
N LYS A 194 8.54 11.83 6.21
CA LYS A 194 7.67 11.43 5.09
C LYS A 194 8.44 10.54 4.13
N ASP A 195 7.74 9.57 3.53
CA ASP A 195 8.29 8.77 2.44
C ASP A 195 8.38 9.56 1.13
N ASN A 196 8.88 8.94 0.05
CA ASN A 196 9.06 9.59 -1.25
C ASN A 196 7.74 10.01 -1.91
N SER A 197 6.59 9.51 -1.46
CA SER A 197 5.25 9.93 -1.89
C SER A 197 4.64 10.99 -0.96
N GLY A 198 5.39 11.45 0.05
CA GLY A 198 4.92 12.39 1.06
C GLY A 198 4.03 11.75 2.13
N ARG A 199 3.93 10.42 2.19
CA ARG A 199 3.12 9.71 3.19
C ARG A 199 3.85 9.71 4.54
N THR A 200 3.08 9.92 5.61
CA THR A 200 3.52 9.73 7.00
C THR A 200 3.13 8.33 7.48
N MET A 201 3.63 7.92 8.65
CA MET A 201 3.19 6.67 9.30
C MET A 201 1.67 6.60 9.50
N LEU A 202 1.01 7.76 9.72
CA LEU A 202 -0.43 7.84 9.87
C LEU A 202 -1.16 7.39 8.59
N HIS A 203 -0.64 7.78 7.40
CA HIS A 203 -1.19 7.31 6.13
C HIS A 203 -1.07 5.78 5.99
N CYS A 204 0.10 5.22 6.34
CA CYS A 204 0.34 3.78 6.31
C CYS A 204 -0.62 3.00 7.24
N ALA A 205 -0.86 3.52 8.45
CA ALA A 205 -1.78 2.93 9.41
C ALA A 205 -3.24 2.92 8.91
N VAL A 206 -3.67 3.99 8.23
CA VAL A 206 -4.98 4.05 7.56
C VAL A 206 -5.07 2.99 6.45
N THR A 207 -4.03 2.86 5.62
CA THR A 207 -3.99 1.85 4.56
C THR A 207 -4.18 0.43 5.11
N LYS A 208 -3.53 0.12 6.22
CA LYS A 208 -3.61 -1.21 6.85
C LYS A 208 -4.94 -1.49 7.55
N ARG A 209 -5.74 -0.46 7.84
CA ARG A 209 -6.98 -0.54 8.63
C ARG A 209 -6.74 -0.85 10.12
N SER A 210 -5.76 -0.20 10.75
CA SER A 210 -5.43 -0.41 12.17
C SER A 210 -5.82 0.80 13.04
N PRO A 211 -7.08 0.90 13.54
CA PRO A 211 -7.53 2.04 14.35
C PRO A 211 -6.75 2.21 15.67
N SER A 212 -6.25 1.13 16.26
CA SER A 212 -5.36 1.20 17.45
C SER A 212 -4.07 1.97 17.13
N ILE A 213 -3.42 1.64 16.00
CA ILE A 213 -2.21 2.32 15.54
C ILE A 213 -2.52 3.78 15.19
N VAL A 214 -3.63 4.05 14.49
CA VAL A 214 -4.05 5.42 14.19
C VAL A 214 -4.20 6.24 15.48
N SER A 215 -4.89 5.68 16.49
CA SER A 215 -5.04 6.35 17.81
C SER A 215 -3.71 6.60 18.51
N MET A 216 -2.80 5.62 18.47
CA MET A 216 -1.47 5.71 19.07
C MET A 216 -0.65 6.81 18.39
N LEU A 217 -0.66 6.88 17.06
CA LEU A 217 0.06 7.87 16.28
C LEU A 217 -0.48 9.30 16.50
N LEU A 218 -1.80 9.46 16.58
CA LEU A 218 -2.41 10.77 16.89
C LEU A 218 -2.03 11.23 18.31
N LYS A 219 -2.02 10.32 19.29
CA LYS A 219 -1.54 10.63 20.66
C LYS A 219 -0.05 10.98 20.70
N ALA A 220 0.74 10.43 19.78
CA ALA A 220 2.15 10.77 19.62
C ALA A 220 2.37 12.13 18.93
N GLY A 221 1.31 12.84 18.53
CA GLY A 221 1.39 14.19 17.97
C GLY A 221 1.59 14.25 16.46
N LEU A 222 1.32 13.16 15.72
CA LEU A 222 1.30 13.24 14.26
C LEU A 222 0.15 14.14 13.79
N ASP A 223 0.45 14.98 12.81
CA ASP A 223 -0.55 15.84 12.18
C ASP A 223 -1.63 14.99 11.49
N ILE A 224 -2.87 15.12 12.00
CA ILE A 224 -4.06 14.42 11.50
C ILE A 224 -4.43 14.85 10.08
N ASN A 225 -4.01 16.03 9.66
CA ASN A 225 -4.27 16.63 8.36
C ASN A 225 -3.05 16.60 7.43
N ALA A 226 -1.99 15.86 7.80
CA ALA A 226 -0.79 15.77 7.00
C ALA A 226 -1.11 15.36 5.56
N GLN A 227 -0.52 16.05 4.58
CA GLN A 227 -0.77 15.78 3.17
C GLN A 227 0.40 15.03 2.51
N THR A 228 0.06 14.09 1.62
CA THR A 228 0.98 13.52 0.64
C THR A 228 1.34 14.54 -0.45
N LEU A 229 2.23 14.16 -1.37
CA LEU A 229 2.56 15.00 -2.54
C LEU A 229 1.34 15.27 -3.44
N GLU A 230 0.33 14.40 -3.40
CA GLU A 230 -0.93 14.56 -4.13
C GLU A 230 -2.00 15.30 -3.29
N GLY A 231 -1.62 15.92 -2.17
CA GLY A 231 -2.55 16.63 -1.29
C GLY A 231 -3.49 15.71 -0.49
N ILE A 232 -3.31 14.39 -0.58
CA ILE A 232 -4.18 13.41 0.08
C ILE A 232 -3.90 13.42 1.58
N THR A 233 -4.95 13.55 2.39
CA THR A 233 -4.87 13.44 3.86
C THR A 233 -5.23 12.02 4.33
N PRO A 234 -4.96 11.65 5.60
CA PRO A 234 -5.45 10.41 6.20
C PRO A 234 -6.97 10.23 6.05
N LEU A 235 -7.74 11.33 6.13
CA LEU A 235 -9.19 11.31 5.95
C LEU A 235 -9.58 10.97 4.50
N HIS A 236 -8.92 11.57 3.51
CA HIS A 236 -9.10 11.22 2.10
C HIS A 236 -8.80 9.74 1.83
N LEU A 237 -7.71 9.20 2.41
CA LEU A 237 -7.38 7.77 2.30
C LEU A 237 -8.44 6.87 2.96
N ALA A 238 -8.95 7.24 4.13
CA ALA A 238 -10.00 6.46 4.80
C ALA A 238 -11.28 6.37 3.95
N VAL A 239 -11.63 7.47 3.27
CA VAL A 239 -12.72 7.52 2.29
C VAL A 239 -12.41 6.62 1.08
N GLN A 240 -11.24 6.76 0.46
CA GLN A 240 -10.84 6.01 -0.72
C GLN A 240 -10.78 4.49 -0.48
N LEU A 241 -10.39 4.08 0.71
CA LEU A 241 -10.23 2.67 1.11
C LEU A 241 -11.45 2.10 1.85
N TYR A 242 -12.55 2.86 1.94
CA TYR A 242 -13.82 2.45 2.54
C TYR A 242 -13.69 2.02 4.02
N ARG A 243 -12.92 2.77 4.81
CA ARG A 243 -12.62 2.46 6.21
C ARG A 243 -13.48 3.27 7.17
N SER A 244 -14.76 2.90 7.34
CA SER A 244 -15.73 3.65 8.16
C SER A 244 -15.33 3.79 9.64
N ASP A 245 -14.66 2.79 10.18
CA ASP A 245 -14.11 2.76 11.54
C ASP A 245 -13.04 3.84 11.74
N ILE A 246 -12.07 3.90 10.83
CA ILE A 246 -10.99 4.89 10.85
C ILE A 246 -11.52 6.28 10.47
N LEU A 247 -12.46 6.36 9.54
CA LEU A 247 -13.12 7.61 9.14
C LEU A 247 -13.75 8.29 10.37
N ARG A 248 -14.56 7.55 11.14
CA ARG A 248 -15.17 8.04 12.38
C ARG A 248 -14.11 8.49 13.38
N LEU A 249 -13.11 7.65 13.62
CA LEU A 249 -12.01 7.94 14.52
C LEU A 249 -11.30 9.25 14.15
N LEU A 250 -10.90 9.42 12.89
CA LEU A 250 -10.22 10.62 12.42
C LEU A 250 -11.08 11.87 12.60
N ILE A 251 -12.36 11.80 12.22
CA ILE A 251 -13.28 12.91 12.40
C ILE A 251 -13.42 13.22 13.89
N ASP A 252 -13.70 12.24 14.73
CA ASP A 252 -13.85 12.40 16.19
C ASP A 252 -12.61 13.03 16.84
N GLN A 253 -11.41 12.71 16.35
CA GLN A 253 -10.13 13.30 16.78
C GLN A 253 -9.84 14.68 16.16
N GLY A 254 -10.76 15.26 15.40
CA GLY A 254 -10.67 16.63 14.89
C GLY A 254 -10.06 16.76 13.50
N ALA A 255 -10.06 15.71 12.67
CA ALA A 255 -9.63 15.82 11.27
C ALA A 255 -10.44 16.89 10.54
N ASP A 256 -9.75 17.75 9.79
CA ASP A 256 -10.37 18.79 9.01
C ASP A 256 -10.91 18.19 7.70
N MET A 257 -12.23 18.19 7.57
CA MET A 257 -12.93 17.63 6.43
C MET A 257 -12.88 18.55 5.19
N SER A 258 -12.49 19.82 5.38
CA SER A 258 -12.44 20.86 4.34
C SER A 258 -11.14 20.90 3.55
N VAL A 259 -10.10 20.20 4.02
CA VAL A 259 -8.82 20.07 3.31
C VAL A 259 -9.07 19.50 1.91
N ARG A 260 -8.34 20.04 0.94
CA ARG A 260 -8.47 19.67 -0.47
C ARG A 260 -7.24 18.91 -0.95
N ASN A 261 -7.47 17.87 -1.75
CA ASN A 261 -6.40 17.13 -2.40
C ASN A 261 -5.90 17.83 -3.68
N GLY A 262 -4.97 17.22 -4.41
CA GLY A 262 -4.39 17.76 -5.64
C GLY A 262 -5.37 17.95 -6.80
N LEU A 263 -6.59 17.40 -6.71
CA LEU A 263 -7.69 17.65 -7.65
C LEU A 263 -8.64 18.76 -7.16
N ASP A 264 -8.26 19.48 -6.10
CA ASP A 264 -9.08 20.44 -5.37
C ASP A 264 -10.35 19.80 -4.75
N PHE A 265 -10.34 18.48 -4.54
CA PHE A 265 -11.46 17.76 -3.95
C PHE A 265 -11.33 17.68 -2.44
N THR A 266 -12.42 17.96 -1.75
CA THR A 266 -12.58 17.58 -0.33
C THR A 266 -12.88 16.09 -0.20
N SER A 267 -12.80 15.57 1.04
CA SER A 267 -13.20 14.19 1.36
C SER A 267 -14.60 13.82 0.86
N LEU A 268 -15.57 14.75 0.89
CA LEU A 268 -16.93 14.53 0.37
C LEU A 268 -16.95 14.45 -1.16
N HIS A 269 -16.27 15.35 -1.87
CA HIS A 269 -16.14 15.29 -3.33
C HIS A 269 -15.52 13.96 -3.75
N GLN A 270 -14.45 13.52 -3.08
CA GLN A 270 -13.79 12.25 -3.36
C GLN A 270 -14.69 11.04 -3.07
N ARG A 271 -15.47 11.07 -1.97
CA ARG A 271 -16.45 10.02 -1.63
C ARG A 271 -17.50 9.87 -2.74
N VAL A 272 -18.08 11.00 -3.18
CA VAL A 272 -19.05 10.99 -4.27
C VAL A 272 -18.40 10.54 -5.58
N PHE A 273 -17.19 11.00 -5.90
CA PHE A 273 -16.45 10.65 -7.11
C PHE A 273 -16.11 9.16 -7.23
N THR A 274 -15.74 8.51 -6.12
CA THR A 274 -15.39 7.09 -6.07
C THR A 274 -16.61 6.16 -6.06
N GLY A 275 -17.77 6.64 -5.58
CA GLY A 275 -19.07 5.99 -5.80
C GLY A 275 -19.48 4.86 -4.85
N ASP A 276 -18.74 4.60 -3.78
CA ASP A 276 -19.18 3.76 -2.67
C ASP A 276 -20.20 4.48 -1.76
N GLU A 277 -21.21 3.73 -1.32
CA GLU A 277 -22.28 4.19 -0.46
C GLU A 277 -22.02 3.88 1.02
N ILE A 278 -21.19 2.87 1.32
CA ILE A 278 -20.93 2.38 2.69
C ILE A 278 -20.37 3.48 3.57
N THR A 279 -19.43 4.27 3.03
CA THR A 279 -18.82 5.39 3.76
C THR A 279 -19.52 6.73 3.55
N LEU A 280 -20.45 6.85 2.59
CA LEU A 280 -21.10 8.13 2.26
C LEU A 280 -22.07 8.56 3.36
N ARG A 281 -22.97 7.68 3.79
CA ARG A 281 -23.93 8.01 4.87
C ARG A 281 -23.22 8.35 6.18
N PRO A 282 -22.27 7.55 6.68
CA PRO A 282 -21.51 7.92 7.89
C PRO A 282 -20.80 9.27 7.77
N LEU A 283 -20.24 9.60 6.61
CA LEU A 283 -19.61 10.89 6.39
C LEU A 283 -20.62 12.04 6.45
N LEU A 284 -21.79 11.89 5.80
CA LEU A 284 -22.86 12.88 5.81
C LEU A 284 -23.48 13.07 7.21
N ASP A 285 -23.70 12.00 7.96
CA ASP A 285 -24.13 12.03 9.35
C ASP A 285 -23.18 12.87 10.21
N LEU A 286 -21.87 12.66 10.05
CA LEU A 286 -20.85 13.40 10.78
C LEU A 286 -20.76 14.87 10.35
N ILE A 287 -20.89 15.17 9.05
CA ILE A 287 -20.95 16.54 8.53
C ILE A 287 -22.13 17.29 9.14
N LYS A 288 -23.31 16.67 9.16
CA LYS A 288 -24.53 17.23 9.76
C LYS A 288 -24.40 17.42 11.26
N ALA A 289 -23.86 16.42 11.97
CA ALA A 289 -23.63 16.49 13.42
C ALA A 289 -22.69 17.64 13.79
N ARG A 290 -21.67 17.92 12.96
CA ARG A 290 -20.73 19.03 13.17
C ARG A 290 -21.21 20.39 12.64
N LYS A 291 -22.41 20.47 12.07
CA LYS A 291 -22.94 21.67 11.40
C LYS A 291 -21.93 22.25 10.38
N SER A 292 -21.20 21.36 9.71
CA SER A 292 -20.17 21.75 8.76
C SER A 292 -20.82 22.18 7.44
N SER A 293 -20.39 23.31 6.89
CA SER A 293 -20.78 23.77 5.54
C SER A 293 -20.16 22.97 4.41
N LEU A 294 -19.48 21.85 4.71
CA LEU A 294 -18.79 21.01 3.72
C LEU A 294 -19.71 20.49 2.61
N ILE A 295 -21.01 20.33 2.89
CA ILE A 295 -22.00 19.95 1.89
C ILE A 295 -22.07 20.93 0.69
N HIS A 296 -21.70 22.20 0.94
CA HIS A 296 -21.63 23.28 -0.05
C HIS A 296 -20.21 23.59 -0.51
N ALA A 297 -19.22 22.79 -0.12
CA ALA A 297 -17.84 22.98 -0.58
C ALA A 297 -17.79 22.92 -2.11
N ARG A 298 -16.89 23.73 -2.68
CA ARG A 298 -16.69 23.84 -4.13
C ARG A 298 -15.28 23.44 -4.51
N ASP A 299 -15.15 22.69 -5.60
CA ASP A 299 -13.86 22.37 -6.23
C ASP A 299 -13.34 23.53 -7.11
N SER A 300 -12.28 23.26 -7.87
CA SER A 300 -11.59 24.24 -8.71
C SER A 300 -12.46 24.77 -9.85
N LYS A 301 -13.48 24.01 -10.27
CA LYS A 301 -14.48 24.39 -11.27
C LYS A 301 -15.75 24.94 -10.63
N GLN A 302 -15.69 25.36 -9.37
CA GLN A 302 -16.83 25.80 -8.56
C GLN A 302 -17.92 24.73 -8.38
N ARG A 303 -17.64 23.46 -8.65
CA ARG A 303 -18.63 22.37 -8.57
C ARG A 303 -18.77 21.90 -7.14
N THR A 304 -20.01 21.66 -6.73
CA THR A 304 -20.32 21.00 -5.45
C THR A 304 -20.32 19.49 -5.60
N SER A 305 -20.37 18.77 -4.47
CA SER A 305 -20.52 17.31 -4.48
C SER A 305 -21.80 16.85 -5.21
N LEU A 306 -22.84 17.67 -5.27
CA LEU A 306 -24.07 17.39 -6.03
C LEU A 306 -23.84 17.48 -7.56
N HIS A 307 -23.02 18.43 -8.02
CA HIS A 307 -22.60 18.49 -9.43
C HIS A 307 -21.81 17.23 -9.80
N ILE A 308 -20.89 16.77 -8.94
CA ILE A 308 -20.14 15.52 -9.18
C ILE A 308 -21.09 14.32 -9.24
N ALA A 309 -22.10 14.25 -8.36
CA ALA A 309 -23.10 13.20 -8.40
C ALA A 309 -23.91 13.21 -9.72
N ALA A 310 -24.27 14.40 -10.21
CA ALA A 310 -24.99 14.57 -11.47
C ALA A 310 -24.17 14.13 -12.69
N ILE A 311 -22.91 14.61 -12.80
CA ILE A 311 -21.99 14.23 -13.89
C ILE A 311 -21.80 12.71 -13.96
N LEU A 312 -21.73 12.06 -12.80
CA LEU A 312 -21.44 10.63 -12.70
C LEU A 312 -22.71 9.76 -12.60
N ALA A 313 -23.89 10.36 -12.78
CA ALA A 313 -25.19 9.71 -12.72
C ALA A 313 -25.42 8.88 -11.44
N ARG A 314 -25.04 9.42 -10.27
CA ARG A 314 -25.15 8.73 -8.97
C ARG A 314 -26.39 9.15 -8.20
N SER A 315 -27.54 8.59 -8.58
CA SER A 315 -28.87 8.93 -8.06
C SER A 315 -29.00 8.76 -6.55
N SER A 316 -28.51 7.64 -6.01
CA SER A 316 -28.49 7.39 -4.57
C SER A 316 -27.62 8.40 -3.81
N ALA A 317 -26.41 8.70 -4.31
CA ALA A 317 -25.55 9.71 -3.70
C ALA A 317 -26.18 11.10 -3.74
N ALA A 318 -26.84 11.45 -4.85
CA ALA A 318 -27.55 12.71 -5.01
C ALA A 318 -28.75 12.84 -4.06
N ALA A 319 -29.59 11.81 -3.98
CA ALA A 319 -30.71 11.74 -3.04
C ALA A 319 -30.21 11.92 -1.60
N HIS A 320 -29.10 11.28 -1.24
CA HIS A 320 -28.45 11.49 0.04
C HIS A 320 -27.98 12.94 0.21
N LEU A 321 -27.22 13.51 -0.72
CA LEU A 321 -26.76 14.90 -0.62
C LEU A 321 -27.93 15.89 -0.45
N LEU A 322 -29.01 15.74 -1.22
CA LEU A 322 -30.23 16.56 -1.13
C LEU A 322 -30.92 16.42 0.23
N SER A 323 -31.07 15.19 0.74
CA SER A 323 -31.66 14.94 2.06
C SER A 323 -30.86 15.53 3.22
N TYR A 324 -29.57 15.84 3.01
CA TYR A 324 -28.68 16.50 3.97
C TYR A 324 -28.50 18.00 3.70
N GLY A 325 -29.27 18.57 2.75
CA GLY A 325 -29.33 20.01 2.51
C GLY A 325 -28.37 20.52 1.44
N ALA A 326 -27.88 19.67 0.53
CA ALA A 326 -27.16 20.16 -0.64
C ALA A 326 -28.07 21.04 -1.51
N ASP A 327 -27.53 22.17 -1.99
CA ASP A 327 -28.28 23.13 -2.80
C ASP A 327 -28.34 22.70 -4.28
N PRO A 328 -29.52 22.29 -4.80
CA PRO A 328 -29.70 21.93 -6.20
C PRO A 328 -29.63 23.12 -7.17
N GLY A 329 -29.78 24.36 -6.67
CA GLY A 329 -29.70 25.57 -7.48
C GLY A 329 -28.28 26.13 -7.61
N SER A 330 -27.31 25.54 -6.91
CA SER A 330 -25.91 25.99 -6.99
C SER A 330 -25.37 25.87 -8.41
N THR A 331 -24.59 26.86 -8.86
CA THR A 331 -23.97 26.84 -10.18
C THR A 331 -22.45 26.64 -10.09
N ASP A 332 -21.91 25.90 -11.06
CA ASP A 332 -20.48 25.79 -11.33
C ASP A 332 -19.91 27.03 -12.03
N GLU A 333 -18.65 26.97 -12.45
CA GLU A 333 -17.94 28.06 -13.12
C GLU A 333 -18.55 28.45 -14.47
N ASP A 334 -19.15 27.48 -15.16
CA ASP A 334 -19.83 27.67 -16.46
C ASP A 334 -21.29 28.13 -16.29
N GLY A 335 -21.76 28.31 -15.05
CA GLY A 335 -23.15 28.65 -14.75
C GLY A 335 -24.10 27.45 -14.82
N ASN A 336 -23.59 26.22 -14.90
CA ASN A 336 -24.40 25.02 -14.93
C ASN A 336 -24.84 24.63 -13.53
N THR A 337 -26.13 24.33 -13.38
CA THR A 337 -26.63 23.64 -12.18
C THR A 337 -26.33 22.14 -12.27
N PRO A 338 -26.39 21.37 -11.17
CA PRO A 338 -26.31 19.92 -11.23
C PRO A 338 -27.27 19.33 -12.26
N LEU A 339 -28.48 19.90 -12.39
CA LEU A 339 -29.48 19.44 -13.35
C LEU A 339 -29.05 19.65 -14.81
N HIS A 340 -28.42 20.79 -15.14
CA HIS A 340 -27.87 21.03 -16.48
C HIS A 340 -26.83 19.96 -16.87
N LEU A 341 -26.03 19.51 -15.91
CA LEU A 341 -24.95 18.53 -16.14
C LEU A 341 -25.45 17.09 -16.35
N VAL A 342 -26.66 16.75 -15.88
CA VAL A 342 -27.27 15.43 -16.15
C VAL A 342 -27.52 15.23 -17.64
N ILE A 343 -27.94 16.31 -18.34
CA ILE A 343 -28.22 16.28 -19.77
C ILE A 343 -26.92 16.38 -20.57
N ALA A 344 -25.97 17.23 -20.17
CA ALA A 344 -24.69 17.37 -20.89
C ALA A 344 -23.87 16.07 -20.91
N SER A 345 -23.88 15.32 -19.82
CA SER A 345 -23.23 14.00 -19.70
C SER A 345 -23.95 12.86 -20.46
N SER A 346 -25.05 13.14 -21.16
CA SER A 346 -25.73 12.16 -22.03
C SER A 346 -24.99 11.88 -23.34
N ASN A 347 -24.11 12.81 -23.76
CA ASN A 347 -23.41 12.73 -25.03
C ASN A 347 -21.98 12.16 -24.93
N GLU A 348 -21.45 11.98 -23.70
CA GLU A 348 -20.15 11.35 -23.48
C GLU A 348 -20.36 9.98 -22.82
N ASP A 349 -20.03 8.91 -23.57
CA ASP A 349 -20.14 7.49 -23.20
C ASP A 349 -19.33 7.11 -21.95
N ILE A 350 -19.79 7.50 -20.76
CA ILE A 350 -19.25 7.02 -19.48
C ILE A 350 -20.23 6.02 -18.86
N GLN A 351 -20.09 4.77 -19.31
CA GLN A 351 -20.30 3.48 -18.62
C GLN A 351 -21.42 3.26 -17.57
N ARG A 352 -22.61 3.90 -17.60
CA ARG A 352 -23.76 3.42 -16.77
C ARG A 352 -25.15 3.62 -17.39
N SER A 353 -26.08 2.79 -16.91
CA SER A 353 -27.45 2.56 -17.39
C SER A 353 -28.33 3.82 -17.43
N PRO A 354 -29.19 3.99 -18.45
CA PRO A 354 -30.15 5.09 -18.54
C PRO A 354 -31.16 5.17 -17.38
N GLY A 355 -31.43 4.05 -16.70
CA GLY A 355 -32.42 3.96 -15.61
C GLY A 355 -32.08 4.84 -14.40
N ASP A 356 -30.83 4.78 -13.93
CA ASP A 356 -30.37 5.55 -12.77
C ASP A 356 -30.50 7.06 -13.07
N ARG A 357 -30.22 7.48 -14.30
CA ARG A 357 -30.30 8.90 -14.73
C ARG A 357 -31.71 9.46 -14.68
N ILE A 358 -32.70 8.70 -15.15
CA ILE A 358 -34.11 9.09 -15.09
C ILE A 358 -34.56 9.20 -13.63
N GLU A 359 -34.09 8.29 -12.78
CA GLU A 359 -34.38 8.33 -11.34
C GLU A 359 -33.73 9.54 -10.65
N PHE A 360 -32.51 9.95 -11.04
CA PHE A 360 -31.88 11.18 -10.54
C PHE A 360 -32.71 12.41 -10.90
N CYS A 361 -33.12 12.57 -12.17
CA CYS A 361 -33.93 13.71 -12.61
C CYS A 361 -35.25 13.75 -11.84
N ARG A 362 -35.94 12.61 -11.72
CA ARG A 362 -37.18 12.49 -10.96
C ARG A 362 -36.99 12.90 -9.50
N SER A 363 -35.98 12.34 -8.82
CA SER A 363 -35.71 12.62 -7.41
C SER A 363 -35.36 14.10 -7.16
N THR A 364 -34.62 14.73 -8.08
CA THR A 364 -34.26 16.15 -7.98
C THR A 364 -35.49 17.05 -8.21
N CYS A 365 -36.32 16.74 -9.20
CA CYS A 365 -37.57 17.47 -9.47
C CYS A 365 -38.59 17.31 -8.32
N GLU A 366 -38.73 16.11 -7.76
CA GLU A 366 -39.58 15.86 -6.58
C GLU A 366 -39.09 16.66 -5.37
N TYR A 367 -37.78 16.67 -5.08
CA TYR A 367 -37.22 17.45 -3.98
C TYR A 367 -37.49 18.95 -4.14
N LEU A 368 -37.22 19.51 -5.32
CA LEU A 368 -37.49 20.92 -5.64
C LEU A 368 -38.98 21.27 -5.48
N SER A 369 -39.88 20.38 -5.92
CA SER A 369 -41.33 20.55 -5.80
C SER A 369 -41.80 20.53 -4.34
N THR A 370 -41.17 19.73 -3.47
CA THR A 370 -41.51 19.68 -2.03
C THR A 370 -41.02 20.87 -1.22
N GLN A 371 -39.95 21.54 -1.65
CA GLN A 371 -39.40 22.70 -0.93
C GLN A 371 -40.04 24.03 -1.36
N ASN A 372 -40.78 24.07 -2.49
CA ASN A 372 -41.36 25.30 -3.03
C ASN A 372 -42.83 25.10 -3.50
N PRO A 373 -43.79 24.94 -2.58
CA PRO A 373 -45.18 24.64 -2.93
C PRO A 373 -45.94 25.81 -3.63
N GLU A 374 -45.39 27.01 -3.68
CA GLU A 374 -46.04 28.21 -4.24
C GLU A 374 -45.51 28.68 -5.61
N SER A 375 -44.49 28.04 -6.18
CA SER A 375 -44.09 28.33 -7.57
C SER A 375 -44.81 27.38 -8.54
N SER A 376 -45.78 27.92 -9.29
CA SER A 376 -46.40 27.27 -10.47
C SER A 376 -45.34 26.83 -11.51
N PRO A 377 -45.67 25.87 -12.40
CA PRO A 377 -44.93 24.63 -12.60
C PRO A 377 -43.46 24.83 -13.01
N ALA A 378 -42.67 23.76 -12.85
CA ALA A 378 -41.28 23.62 -13.31
C ALA A 378 -40.99 24.50 -14.54
N PRO A 379 -39.84 25.21 -14.60
CA PRO A 379 -39.51 26.03 -15.76
C PRO A 379 -39.66 25.15 -17.00
N GLU A 380 -40.62 25.48 -17.87
CA GLU A 380 -40.77 24.87 -19.18
C GLU A 380 -39.45 25.08 -19.91
N LEU A 381 -38.58 24.08 -19.84
CA LEU A 381 -37.38 23.99 -20.64
C LEU A 381 -37.86 23.83 -22.09
N LEU A 382 -38.03 24.96 -22.75
CA LEU A 382 -38.26 25.06 -24.18
C LEU A 382 -37.08 24.39 -24.89
N ILE A 383 -37.28 23.13 -25.27
CA ILE A 383 -36.35 22.30 -26.04
C ILE A 383 -36.22 22.94 -27.43
N LYS A 384 -35.20 23.76 -27.63
CA LYS A 384 -34.69 24.09 -28.98
C LYS A 384 -33.48 23.21 -29.25
N THR A 385 -33.72 21.98 -29.67
CA THR A 385 -32.69 21.21 -30.38
C THR A 385 -32.44 21.90 -31.71
N LYS A 386 -31.33 22.64 -31.84
CA LYS A 386 -30.75 22.91 -33.15
C LYS A 386 -30.21 21.58 -33.67
N THR A 387 -31.01 20.88 -34.46
CA THR A 387 -30.49 19.85 -35.35
C THR A 387 -29.88 20.56 -36.55
N ASP A 388 -28.56 20.44 -36.70
CA ASP A 388 -27.88 20.87 -37.91
C ASP A 388 -28.48 20.18 -39.13
N GLN A 389 -28.64 20.97 -40.18
CA GLN A 389 -29.30 20.60 -41.42
C GLN A 389 -28.56 19.49 -42.16
N HIS A 390 -29.22 18.35 -42.39
CA HIS A 390 -29.18 17.69 -43.70
C HIS A 390 -30.46 16.86 -43.94
N PRO A 391 -31.01 16.86 -45.17
CA PRO A 391 -32.35 16.39 -45.43
C PRO A 391 -32.33 14.90 -45.77
N ARG A 392 -33.08 14.08 -45.03
CA ARG A 392 -34.01 13.08 -45.57
C ARG A 392 -34.78 12.36 -44.47
N THR A 393 -36.10 12.35 -44.68
CA THR A 393 -37.14 11.50 -44.06
C THR A 393 -37.40 11.70 -42.58
N SER A 394 -38.48 12.46 -42.36
CA SER A 394 -39.18 12.80 -41.14
C SER A 394 -39.81 11.60 -40.42
N HIS A 395 -39.39 11.37 -39.18
CA HIS A 395 -40.30 11.02 -38.07
C HIS A 395 -39.75 11.68 -36.80
N THR A 396 -40.25 12.88 -36.51
CA THR A 396 -40.06 13.57 -35.22
C THR A 396 -40.91 12.86 -34.17
N GLN A 397 -40.29 12.01 -33.35
CA GLN A 397 -40.87 11.65 -32.06
C GLN A 397 -40.44 12.70 -31.03
N GLU A 398 -41.29 13.71 -30.83
CA GLU A 398 -41.24 14.55 -29.64
C GLU A 398 -41.55 13.65 -28.44
N THR A 399 -40.52 13.31 -27.68
CA THR A 399 -40.69 12.67 -26.37
C THR A 399 -40.50 13.73 -25.30
N THR A 400 -41.62 14.36 -24.94
CA THR A 400 -41.73 15.23 -23.77
C THR A 400 -41.65 14.35 -22.53
N TYR A 401 -40.52 14.34 -21.83
CA TYR A 401 -40.45 13.76 -20.49
C TYR A 401 -40.83 14.86 -19.48
N CYS A 402 -42.01 14.69 -18.87
CA CYS A 402 -42.48 15.48 -17.73
C CYS A 402 -41.55 15.35 -16.53
#